data_AF-A0A8S1YC75-F1
#
_entry.id   AF-A0A8S1YC75-F1
#
_cell.length_a   1.000
_cell.length_b   1.000
_cell.length_c   1.000
_cell.angle_alpha   90.00
_cell.angle_beta   90.00
_cell.angle_gamma   90.00
#
_symmetry.space_group_name_H-M   'P 1'
#
loop_
_entity.id
_entity.type
_entity.pdbx_description
1 polymer ?
#
loop_
_entity_poly.entity_id
_entity_poly.type
_entity_poly.pdbx_seq_one_letter_code
_entity_poly.pdbx_strand_id
1 'polypeptide(L)'
;MNQNSISHYIQSKLNELNIQGEQDETLELLNKNIENNKNNINLYMKKTQLLAQLGKLQEILNTWDFGILNNIHDINFYQEKAQALRNQSKQNQLIELYDFAITQNVKDVSFYQLKCRELFQQKRYQEIFECWDYGINNNKEHKIFYIQKINSIKQIYTLNDAVISDEGWRKIAECWDAGIINNIYDYSFYIQKVQALEKLGEYNEILECLDLGLKNNKYQYILYKKKGEILEKMGKQQEIIDNYDKAISLMKHPAIYEEKANALIKQQKWYELIEFCNSNKSKESNYFFLVKSLIQALSELEGQEEIIKVCDEHIHRNNMFIYKSKANALFKLGFLNEAIECWDDALRINNNLEEYQIEKMNALKEQHRYPEALQICNYLIRLELNNQQEMQNLKLDILEEQGNFREALKISRMNESIRKTLYQEI
;
A
#
# COMPACT_ATOMS: atom_id res chain seq x y z
N MET A 1 -14.17 -0.85 -53.30
CA MET A 1 -15.36 -0.60 -52.47
C MET A 1 -14.90 -0.48 -51.02
N ASN A 2 -15.26 0.61 -50.34
CA ASN A 2 -14.80 0.90 -48.98
C ASN A 2 -15.22 -0.20 -47.98
N GLN A 3 -14.38 -0.50 -46.98
CA GLN A 3 -14.67 -1.51 -45.94
C GLN A 3 -16.03 -1.26 -45.24
N ASN A 4 -16.45 0.00 -45.11
CA ASN A 4 -17.75 0.38 -44.54
C ASN A 4 -18.93 0.03 -45.45
N SER A 5 -18.79 0.08 -46.78
CA SER A 5 -19.88 -0.27 -47.71
C SER A 5 -20.12 -1.78 -47.77
N ILE A 6 -19.08 -2.59 -47.62
CA ILE A 6 -19.18 -4.06 -47.56
C ILE A 6 -19.76 -4.49 -46.21
N SER A 7 -19.35 -3.85 -45.10
CA SER A 7 -19.88 -4.16 -43.78
C SER A 7 -21.39 -3.87 -43.69
N HIS A 8 -21.86 -2.73 -44.21
CA HIS A 8 -23.27 -2.37 -44.29
C HIS A 8 -24.07 -3.27 -45.23
N TYR A 9 -23.51 -3.62 -46.41
CA TYR A 9 -24.16 -4.52 -47.36
C TYR A 9 -24.36 -5.92 -46.77
N ILE A 10 -23.34 -6.48 -46.12
CA ILE A 10 -23.45 -7.78 -45.46
C ILE A 10 -24.42 -7.71 -44.26
N GLN A 11 -24.43 -6.61 -43.50
CA GLN A 11 -25.36 -6.43 -42.37
C GLN A 11 -26.81 -6.30 -42.84
N SER A 12 -27.06 -5.58 -43.94
CA SER A 12 -28.37 -5.46 -44.58
C SER A 12 -28.85 -6.82 -45.07
N LYS A 13 -27.98 -7.56 -45.78
CA LYS A 13 -28.32 -8.88 -46.32
C LYS A 13 -28.57 -9.90 -45.18
N LEU A 14 -27.77 -9.89 -44.11
CA LEU A 14 -27.96 -10.75 -42.92
C LEU A 14 -29.31 -10.53 -42.21
N ASN A 15 -29.85 -9.30 -42.23
CA ASN A 15 -31.14 -8.98 -41.62
C ASN A 15 -32.35 -9.39 -42.49
N GLU A 16 -32.15 -9.70 -43.77
CA GLU A 16 -33.21 -9.97 -44.76
C GLU A 16 -33.38 -11.47 -45.11
N LEU A 17 -32.55 -12.37 -44.57
CA LEU A 17 -32.46 -13.78 -44.99
C LEU A 17 -33.69 -14.63 -44.60
N ASN A 18 -34.53 -14.98 -45.59
CA ASN A 18 -35.63 -15.94 -45.45
C ASN A 18 -35.63 -17.06 -46.53
N ILE A 19 -34.60 -17.16 -47.39
CA ILE A 19 -34.52 -18.13 -48.49
C ILE A 19 -33.13 -18.81 -48.53
N GLN A 20 -33.11 -20.14 -48.64
CA GLN A 20 -31.92 -21.00 -48.56
C GLN A 20 -30.84 -20.70 -49.64
N GLY A 21 -31.23 -20.23 -50.83
CA GLY A 21 -30.28 -19.87 -51.90
C GLY A 21 -29.48 -18.59 -51.62
N GLU A 22 -30.04 -17.63 -50.88
CA GLU A 22 -29.33 -16.38 -50.54
C GLU A 22 -28.30 -16.59 -49.42
N GLN A 23 -28.46 -17.66 -48.62
CA GLN A 23 -27.55 -18.02 -47.54
C GLN A 23 -26.23 -18.58 -48.09
N ASP A 24 -26.26 -19.43 -49.11
CA ASP A 24 -25.06 -20.01 -49.73
C ASP A 24 -24.22 -18.96 -50.50
N GLU A 25 -24.86 -18.06 -51.27
CA GLU A 25 -24.17 -16.94 -51.92
C GLU A 25 -23.49 -16.00 -50.89
N THR A 26 -24.14 -15.79 -49.75
CA THR A 26 -23.61 -14.95 -48.67
C THR A 26 -22.39 -15.62 -48.00
N LEU A 27 -22.39 -16.95 -47.85
CA LEU A 27 -21.23 -17.71 -47.37
C LEU A 27 -20.05 -17.64 -48.34
N GLU A 28 -20.28 -17.77 -49.65
CA GLU A 28 -19.22 -17.64 -50.66
C GLU A 28 -18.59 -16.24 -50.66
N LEU A 29 -19.42 -15.20 -50.58
CA LEU A 29 -18.95 -13.81 -50.48
C LEU A 29 -18.13 -13.59 -49.21
N LEU A 30 -18.55 -14.16 -48.08
CA LEU A 30 -17.81 -14.09 -46.82
C LEU A 30 -16.47 -14.84 -46.91
N ASN A 31 -16.43 -16.02 -47.51
CA ASN A 31 -15.20 -16.79 -47.73
C ASN A 31 -14.17 -15.98 -48.54
N LYS A 32 -14.59 -15.42 -49.67
CA LYS A 32 -13.71 -14.59 -50.52
C LYS A 32 -13.20 -13.35 -49.79
N ASN A 33 -14.04 -12.71 -48.96
CA ASN A 33 -13.61 -11.54 -48.19
C ASN A 33 -12.65 -11.91 -47.05
N ILE A 34 -12.85 -13.05 -46.40
CA ILE A 34 -11.94 -13.60 -45.38
C ILE A 34 -10.58 -13.91 -46.00
N GLU A 35 -10.53 -14.54 -47.18
CA GLU A 35 -9.27 -14.83 -47.88
C GLU A 35 -8.46 -13.57 -48.19
N ASN A 36 -9.14 -12.48 -48.54
CA ASN A 36 -8.51 -11.19 -48.82
C ASN A 36 -8.15 -10.39 -47.56
N ASN A 37 -8.81 -10.64 -46.43
CA ASN A 37 -8.62 -9.91 -45.17
C ASN A 37 -8.57 -10.87 -43.97
N LYS A 38 -7.54 -11.73 -43.97
CA LYS A 38 -7.43 -12.85 -43.02
C LYS A 38 -7.37 -12.45 -41.55
N ASN A 39 -7.01 -11.20 -41.25
CA ASN A 39 -6.85 -10.70 -39.88
C ASN A 39 -8.13 -10.00 -39.37
N ASN A 40 -9.16 -9.86 -40.19
CA ASN A 40 -10.38 -9.16 -39.81
C ASN A 40 -11.37 -10.10 -39.13
N ILE A 41 -11.30 -10.19 -37.80
CA ILE A 41 -12.14 -11.06 -36.97
C ILE A 41 -13.65 -10.85 -37.19
N ASN A 42 -14.08 -9.62 -37.52
CA ASN A 42 -15.50 -9.32 -37.75
C ASN A 42 -16.08 -10.11 -38.94
N LEU A 43 -15.26 -10.42 -39.95
CA LEU A 43 -15.70 -11.24 -41.08
C LEU A 43 -15.93 -12.69 -40.66
N TYR A 44 -15.07 -13.22 -39.79
CA TYR A 44 -15.24 -14.55 -39.21
C TYR A 44 -16.49 -14.59 -38.33
N MET A 45 -16.70 -13.58 -37.48
CA MET A 45 -17.90 -13.46 -36.63
C MET A 45 -19.19 -13.47 -37.46
N LYS A 46 -19.25 -12.69 -38.53
CA LYS A 46 -20.42 -12.67 -39.44
C LYS A 46 -20.66 -14.02 -40.10
N LYS A 47 -19.59 -14.70 -40.54
CA LYS A 47 -19.68 -16.05 -41.10
C LYS A 47 -20.18 -17.07 -40.07
N THR A 48 -19.67 -17.03 -38.85
CA THR A 48 -20.07 -17.99 -37.80
C THR A 48 -21.48 -17.74 -37.30
N GLN A 49 -21.95 -16.49 -37.27
CA GLN A 49 -23.36 -16.17 -36.99
C GLN A 49 -24.30 -16.80 -38.01
N LEU A 50 -23.99 -16.66 -39.30
CA LEU A 50 -24.76 -17.28 -40.37
C LEU A 50 -24.73 -18.82 -40.27
N LEU A 51 -23.55 -19.41 -40.06
CA LEU A 51 -23.42 -20.87 -39.88
C LEU A 51 -24.17 -21.38 -38.64
N ALA A 52 -24.26 -20.58 -37.57
CA ALA A 52 -25.03 -20.92 -36.38
C ALA A 52 -26.55 -20.96 -36.67
N GLN A 53 -27.07 -20.00 -37.43
CA GLN A 53 -28.47 -20.01 -37.90
C GLN A 53 -28.78 -21.25 -38.75
N LEU A 54 -27.80 -21.72 -39.52
CA LEU A 54 -27.90 -22.92 -40.35
C LEU A 54 -27.67 -24.23 -39.59
N GLY A 55 -27.35 -24.19 -38.28
CA GLY A 55 -27.04 -25.37 -37.48
C GLY A 55 -25.72 -26.08 -37.88
N LYS A 56 -24.86 -25.45 -38.68
CA LYS A 56 -23.61 -26.02 -39.21
C LYS A 56 -22.46 -25.90 -38.19
N LEU A 57 -22.61 -26.57 -37.05
CA LEU A 57 -21.72 -26.43 -35.88
C LEU A 57 -20.24 -26.80 -36.15
N GLN A 58 -19.98 -27.77 -37.02
CA GLN A 58 -18.61 -28.17 -37.35
C GLN A 58 -17.90 -27.15 -38.26
N GLU A 59 -18.63 -26.54 -39.20
CA GLU A 59 -18.09 -25.50 -40.08
C GLU A 59 -17.73 -24.22 -39.32
N ILE A 60 -18.41 -23.95 -38.20
CA ILE A 60 -18.05 -22.87 -37.27
C ILE A 60 -16.65 -23.12 -36.70
N LEU A 61 -16.39 -24.34 -36.19
CA LEU A 61 -15.08 -24.69 -35.62
C LEU A 61 -13.99 -24.61 -36.69
N ASN A 62 -14.24 -25.15 -37.89
CA ASN A 62 -13.29 -25.09 -39.01
C ASN A 62 -12.99 -23.64 -39.44
N THR A 63 -14.00 -22.75 -39.39
CA THR A 63 -13.82 -21.32 -39.71
C THR A 63 -12.91 -20.65 -38.70
N TRP A 64 -13.05 -20.98 -37.41
CA TRP A 64 -12.16 -20.49 -36.38
C TRP A 64 -10.76 -21.10 -36.44
N ASP A 65 -10.64 -22.38 -36.77
CA ASP A 65 -9.35 -23.03 -37.02
C ASP A 65 -8.56 -22.31 -38.11
N PHE A 66 -9.24 -21.99 -39.23
CA PHE A 66 -8.63 -21.21 -40.30
C PHE A 66 -8.21 -19.81 -39.82
N GLY A 67 -9.04 -19.13 -39.01
CA GLY A 67 -8.71 -17.83 -38.45
C GLY A 67 -7.48 -17.84 -37.55
N ILE A 68 -7.39 -18.84 -36.66
CA ILE A 68 -6.26 -19.04 -35.74
C ILE A 68 -4.96 -19.31 -36.51
N LEU A 69 -4.99 -20.17 -37.53
CA LEU A 69 -3.80 -20.48 -38.33
C LEU A 69 -3.19 -19.24 -39.01
N ASN A 70 -4.02 -18.25 -39.36
CA ASN A 70 -3.54 -17.00 -39.97
C ASN A 70 -3.25 -15.90 -38.94
N ASN A 71 -3.67 -16.05 -37.68
CA ASN A 71 -3.55 -15.04 -36.61
C ASN A 71 -3.14 -15.69 -35.28
N ILE A 72 -2.04 -16.45 -35.29
CA ILE A 72 -1.67 -17.36 -34.21
C ILE A 72 -1.40 -16.67 -32.86
N HIS A 73 -1.10 -15.38 -32.88
CA HIS A 73 -0.82 -14.53 -31.71
C HIS A 73 -2.03 -13.69 -31.26
N ASP A 74 -3.15 -13.71 -31.99
CA ASP A 74 -4.33 -12.91 -31.65
C ASP A 74 -5.29 -13.70 -30.75
N ILE A 75 -5.39 -13.26 -29.50
CA ILE A 75 -6.21 -13.90 -28.47
C ILE A 75 -7.69 -13.96 -28.81
N ASN A 76 -8.20 -13.01 -29.60
CA ASN A 76 -9.64 -12.90 -29.88
C ASN A 76 -10.13 -14.11 -30.67
N PHE A 77 -9.34 -14.61 -31.62
CA PHE A 77 -9.70 -15.81 -32.41
C PHE A 77 -9.81 -17.06 -31.53
N TYR A 78 -8.94 -17.21 -30.53
CA TYR A 78 -9.01 -18.31 -29.58
C TYR A 78 -10.23 -18.19 -28.66
N GLN A 79 -10.55 -16.98 -28.20
CA GLN A 79 -11.72 -16.74 -27.35
C GLN A 79 -13.04 -17.03 -28.09
N GLU A 80 -13.15 -16.64 -29.35
CA GLU A 80 -14.34 -16.91 -30.15
C GLU A 80 -14.50 -18.42 -30.45
N LYS A 81 -13.40 -19.11 -30.80
CA LYS A 81 -13.42 -20.57 -30.93
C LYS A 81 -13.78 -21.24 -29.61
N ALA A 82 -13.24 -20.74 -28.50
CA ALA A 82 -13.53 -21.25 -27.17
C ALA A 82 -15.00 -21.09 -26.81
N GLN A 83 -15.61 -19.96 -27.15
CA GLN A 83 -17.05 -19.74 -26.95
C GLN A 83 -17.88 -20.73 -27.76
N ALA A 84 -17.50 -20.99 -29.02
CA ALA A 84 -18.15 -22.00 -29.85
C ALA A 84 -18.04 -23.42 -29.25
N LEU A 85 -16.88 -23.78 -28.68
CA LEU A 85 -16.67 -25.07 -28.01
C LEU A 85 -17.46 -25.19 -26.70
N ARG A 86 -17.57 -24.10 -25.92
CA ARG A 86 -18.42 -24.05 -24.70
C ARG A 86 -19.89 -24.27 -25.03
N ASN A 87 -20.41 -23.60 -26.06
CA ASN A 87 -21.80 -23.76 -26.50
C ASN A 87 -22.11 -25.21 -26.95
N GLN A 88 -21.09 -25.95 -27.38
CA GLN A 88 -21.20 -27.36 -27.77
C GLN A 88 -20.84 -28.33 -26.63
N SER A 89 -20.57 -27.85 -25.41
CA SER A 89 -20.12 -28.65 -24.26
C SER A 89 -18.85 -29.49 -24.52
N LYS A 90 -18.01 -29.08 -25.47
CA LYS A 90 -16.78 -29.79 -25.88
C LYS A 90 -15.58 -29.37 -25.01
N GLN A 91 -15.63 -29.73 -23.73
CA GLN A 91 -14.65 -29.28 -22.73
C GLN A 91 -13.22 -29.75 -23.02
N ASN A 92 -13.01 -30.99 -23.44
CA ASN A 92 -11.66 -31.50 -23.71
C ASN A 92 -10.98 -30.76 -24.89
N GLN A 93 -11.71 -30.54 -25.98
CA GLN A 93 -11.22 -29.79 -27.14
C GLN A 93 -10.93 -28.32 -26.81
N LEU A 94 -11.64 -27.76 -25.83
CA LEU A 94 -11.38 -26.41 -25.34
C LEU A 94 -10.05 -26.31 -24.58
N ILE A 95 -9.73 -27.30 -23.75
CA ILE A 95 -8.43 -27.36 -23.08
C ILE A 95 -7.30 -27.58 -24.09
N GLU A 96 -7.47 -28.50 -25.04
CA GLU A 96 -6.52 -28.74 -26.14
C GLU A 96 -6.27 -27.49 -26.99
N LEU A 97 -7.31 -26.70 -27.26
CA LEU A 97 -7.20 -25.42 -27.97
C LEU A 97 -6.26 -24.46 -27.23
N TYR A 98 -6.42 -24.33 -25.91
CA TYR A 98 -5.56 -23.45 -25.13
C TYR A 98 -4.15 -24.02 -24.93
N ASP A 99 -4.00 -25.33 -24.84
CA ASP A 99 -2.67 -25.97 -24.87
C ASP A 99 -1.94 -25.65 -26.17
N PHE A 100 -2.62 -25.79 -27.30
CA PHE A 100 -2.09 -25.37 -28.58
C PHE A 100 -1.73 -23.87 -28.57
N ALA A 101 -2.63 -23.01 -28.11
CA ALA A 101 -2.36 -21.56 -28.03
C ALA A 101 -1.11 -21.24 -27.21
N ILE A 102 -0.94 -21.89 -26.05
CA ILE A 102 0.21 -21.72 -25.17
C ILE A 102 1.50 -22.19 -25.85
N THR A 103 1.51 -23.34 -26.53
CA THR A 103 2.71 -23.83 -27.22
C THR A 103 3.22 -22.89 -28.32
N GLN A 104 2.31 -22.14 -28.97
CA GLN A 104 2.66 -21.16 -29.99
C GLN A 104 3.02 -19.78 -29.41
N ASN A 105 2.57 -19.51 -28.18
CA ASN A 105 2.66 -18.20 -27.52
C ASN A 105 3.28 -18.31 -26.12
N VAL A 106 4.36 -19.06 -25.98
CA VAL A 106 4.93 -19.47 -24.68
C VAL A 106 5.26 -18.30 -23.75
N LYS A 107 5.58 -17.11 -24.29
CA LYS A 107 5.90 -15.91 -23.51
C LYS A 107 4.68 -15.07 -23.12
N ASP A 108 3.54 -15.28 -23.76
CA ASP A 108 2.34 -14.49 -23.53
C ASP A 108 1.47 -15.13 -22.44
N VAL A 109 1.49 -14.49 -21.28
CA VAL A 109 0.76 -14.87 -20.07
C VAL A 109 -0.75 -14.95 -20.30
N SER A 110 -1.29 -14.19 -21.26
CA SER A 110 -2.73 -14.08 -21.49
C SER A 110 -3.34 -15.44 -21.86
N PHE A 111 -2.65 -16.27 -22.65
CA PHE A 111 -3.12 -17.60 -23.03
C PHE A 111 -3.18 -18.57 -21.84
N TYR A 112 -2.20 -18.50 -20.95
CA TYR A 112 -2.21 -19.26 -19.70
C TYR A 112 -3.40 -18.86 -18.82
N GLN A 113 -3.68 -17.55 -18.71
CA GLN A 113 -4.84 -17.06 -17.95
C GLN A 113 -6.17 -17.58 -18.51
N LEU A 114 -6.31 -17.65 -19.84
CA LEU A 114 -7.51 -18.20 -20.47
C LEU A 114 -7.71 -19.69 -20.14
N LYS A 115 -6.65 -20.50 -20.24
CA LYS A 115 -6.70 -21.91 -19.84
C LYS A 115 -7.04 -22.07 -18.36
N CYS A 116 -6.34 -21.33 -17.50
CA CYS A 116 -6.52 -21.43 -16.05
C CYS A 116 -7.92 -20.97 -15.60
N ARG A 117 -8.51 -19.97 -16.25
CA ARG A 117 -9.90 -19.54 -15.98
C ARG A 117 -10.89 -20.65 -16.27
N GLU A 118 -10.70 -21.37 -17.38
CA GLU A 118 -11.55 -22.49 -17.76
C GLU A 118 -11.40 -23.68 -16.79
N LEU A 119 -10.16 -24.06 -16.47
CA LEU A 119 -9.87 -25.12 -15.49
C LEU A 119 -10.43 -24.78 -14.10
N PHE A 120 -10.41 -23.51 -13.71
CA PHE A 120 -10.95 -23.05 -12.43
C PHE A 120 -12.47 -23.26 -12.36
N GLN A 121 -13.20 -22.92 -13.42
CA GLN A 121 -14.65 -23.17 -13.49
C GLN A 121 -14.97 -24.68 -13.38
N GLN A 122 -14.09 -25.52 -13.91
CA GLN A 122 -14.19 -26.99 -13.83
C GLN A 122 -13.67 -27.57 -12.50
N LYS A 123 -13.20 -26.74 -11.57
CA LYS A 123 -12.57 -27.17 -10.30
C LYS A 123 -11.34 -28.07 -10.48
N ARG A 124 -10.68 -28.02 -11.64
CA ARG A 124 -9.48 -28.79 -11.98
C ARG A 124 -8.22 -28.05 -11.49
N TYR A 125 -8.12 -27.87 -10.18
CA TYR A 125 -7.12 -26.98 -9.56
C TYR A 125 -5.67 -27.46 -9.74
N GLN A 126 -5.44 -28.77 -9.75
CA GLN A 126 -4.09 -29.32 -9.93
C GLN A 126 -3.51 -28.93 -11.30
N GLU A 127 -4.32 -28.99 -12.35
CA GLU A 127 -3.91 -28.65 -13.72
C GLU A 127 -3.65 -27.15 -13.91
N ILE A 128 -4.24 -26.30 -13.06
CA ILE A 128 -3.89 -24.87 -13.02
C ILE A 128 -2.46 -24.70 -12.55
N PHE A 129 -2.03 -25.44 -11.53
CA PHE A 129 -0.64 -25.39 -11.05
C PHE A 129 0.31 -25.91 -12.11
N GLU A 130 0.00 -27.03 -12.76
CA GLU A 130 0.80 -27.59 -13.87
C GLU A 130 0.91 -26.62 -15.05
N CYS A 131 -0.18 -25.95 -15.41
CA CYS A 131 -0.19 -24.92 -16.46
C CYS A 131 0.77 -23.77 -16.13
N TRP A 132 0.72 -23.27 -14.89
CA TRP A 132 1.64 -22.22 -14.46
C TRP A 132 3.08 -22.70 -14.32
N ASP A 133 3.30 -23.94 -13.87
CA ASP A 133 4.63 -24.55 -13.79
C ASP A 133 5.25 -24.73 -15.17
N TYR A 134 4.46 -25.10 -16.16
CA TYR A 134 4.89 -25.09 -17.57
C TYR A 134 5.29 -23.68 -18.01
N GLY A 135 4.50 -22.65 -17.68
CA GLY A 135 4.82 -21.26 -17.99
C GLY A 135 6.12 -20.78 -17.32
N ILE A 136 6.29 -21.07 -16.04
CA ILE A 136 7.49 -20.74 -15.25
C ILE A 136 8.72 -21.44 -15.83
N ASN A 137 8.63 -22.73 -16.16
CA ASN A 137 9.76 -23.50 -16.67
C ASN A 137 10.29 -22.96 -18.01
N ASN A 138 9.42 -22.41 -18.86
CA ASN A 138 9.80 -21.80 -20.12
C ASN A 138 10.19 -20.31 -20.00
N ASN A 139 9.83 -19.65 -18.88
CA ASN A 139 9.98 -18.22 -18.69
C ASN A 139 10.53 -17.88 -17.28
N LYS A 140 11.61 -18.57 -16.89
CA LYS A 140 12.10 -18.61 -15.50
C LYS A 140 12.48 -17.24 -14.91
N GLU A 141 12.90 -16.30 -15.76
CA GLU A 141 13.28 -14.94 -15.39
C GLU A 141 12.07 -13.98 -15.31
N HIS A 142 10.94 -14.37 -15.90
CA HIS A 142 9.75 -13.52 -15.97
C HIS A 142 8.89 -13.67 -14.72
N LYS A 143 9.08 -12.75 -13.77
CA LYS A 143 8.34 -12.68 -12.51
C LYS A 143 6.81 -12.75 -12.64
N ILE A 144 6.26 -12.27 -13.76
CA ILE A 144 4.82 -12.28 -14.02
C ILE A 144 4.21 -13.69 -13.92
N PHE A 145 4.90 -14.75 -14.37
CA PHE A 145 4.38 -16.12 -14.31
C PHE A 145 4.22 -16.62 -12.87
N TYR A 146 5.20 -16.32 -12.02
CA TYR A 146 5.12 -16.62 -10.57
C TYR A 146 3.96 -15.86 -9.92
N ILE A 147 3.81 -14.57 -10.24
CA ILE A 147 2.72 -13.74 -9.71
C ILE A 147 1.36 -14.31 -10.12
N GLN A 148 1.19 -14.73 -11.38
CA GLN A 148 -0.07 -15.31 -11.83
C GLN A 148 -0.35 -16.67 -11.17
N LYS A 149 0.66 -17.53 -11.02
CA LYS A 149 0.53 -18.78 -10.24
C LYS A 149 0.06 -18.49 -8.82
N ILE A 150 0.65 -17.50 -8.17
CA ILE A 150 0.30 -17.09 -6.81
C ILE A 150 -1.12 -16.54 -6.74
N ASN A 151 -1.55 -15.72 -7.70
CA ASN A 151 -2.93 -15.25 -7.75
C ASN A 151 -3.92 -16.41 -7.86
N SER A 152 -3.60 -17.43 -8.68
CA SER A 152 -4.40 -18.66 -8.74
C SER A 152 -4.38 -19.44 -7.42
N ILE A 153 -3.22 -19.60 -6.77
CA ILE A 153 -3.12 -20.24 -5.45
C ILE A 153 -3.99 -19.50 -4.44
N LYS A 154 -3.89 -18.17 -4.36
CA LYS A 154 -4.72 -17.35 -3.48
C LYS A 154 -6.20 -17.62 -3.77
N GLN A 155 -6.63 -17.55 -5.02
CA GLN A 155 -8.03 -17.79 -5.39
C GLN A 155 -8.54 -19.19 -5.00
N ILE A 156 -7.70 -20.23 -5.13
CA ILE A 156 -8.06 -21.62 -4.80
C ILE A 156 -8.12 -21.85 -3.29
N TYR A 157 -7.20 -21.25 -2.54
CA TYR A 157 -7.02 -21.46 -1.10
C TYR A 157 -7.64 -20.35 -0.23
N THR A 158 -8.42 -19.45 -0.85
CA THR A 158 -9.17 -18.43 -0.12
C THR A 158 -10.40 -19.09 0.51
N LEU A 159 -10.51 -18.97 1.82
CA LEU A 159 -11.66 -19.39 2.63
C LEU A 159 -12.78 -18.35 2.51
N ASN A 160 -13.97 -18.69 3.01
CA ASN A 160 -15.18 -17.85 2.90
C ASN A 160 -14.99 -16.40 3.41
N ASP A 161 -14.04 -16.16 4.32
CA ASP A 161 -13.75 -14.84 4.90
C ASP A 161 -12.64 -14.05 4.16
N ALA A 162 -12.33 -14.40 2.91
CA ALA A 162 -11.23 -13.82 2.13
C ALA A 162 -9.83 -14.05 2.75
N VAL A 163 -9.70 -14.99 3.68
CA VAL A 163 -8.44 -15.40 4.31
C VAL A 163 -7.85 -16.58 3.54
N ILE A 164 -6.59 -16.47 3.16
CA ILE A 164 -5.85 -17.57 2.53
C ILE A 164 -5.42 -18.56 3.63
N SER A 165 -5.67 -19.85 3.43
CA SER A 165 -5.27 -20.89 4.38
C SER A 165 -3.74 -21.00 4.52
N ASP A 166 -3.28 -21.61 5.61
CA ASP A 166 -1.85 -21.87 5.83
C ASP A 166 -1.24 -22.73 4.72
N GLU A 167 -1.99 -23.70 4.19
CA GLU A 167 -1.57 -24.48 3.01
C GLU A 167 -1.37 -23.58 1.78
N GLY A 168 -2.27 -22.62 1.57
CA GLY A 168 -2.15 -21.62 0.51
C GLY A 168 -0.90 -20.77 0.65
N TRP A 169 -0.62 -20.26 1.86
CA TRP A 169 0.60 -19.50 2.12
C TRP A 169 1.88 -20.34 1.96
N ARG A 170 1.85 -21.61 2.36
CA ARG A 170 2.98 -22.54 2.18
C ARG A 170 3.25 -22.79 0.69
N LYS A 171 2.22 -23.02 -0.13
CA LYS A 171 2.37 -23.11 -1.60
C LYS A 171 2.87 -21.82 -2.24
N ILE A 172 2.49 -20.65 -1.71
CA ILE A 172 3.04 -19.37 -2.17
C ILE A 172 4.53 -19.27 -1.85
N ALA A 173 4.96 -19.68 -0.65
CA ALA A 173 6.37 -19.71 -0.28
C ALA A 173 7.18 -20.66 -1.19
N GLU A 174 6.66 -21.87 -1.46
CA GLU A 174 7.26 -22.83 -2.40
C GLU A 174 7.39 -22.26 -3.83
N CYS A 175 6.37 -21.53 -4.30
CA CYS A 175 6.41 -20.85 -5.59
C CYS A 175 7.54 -19.81 -5.65
N TRP A 176 7.73 -19.05 -4.57
CA TRP A 176 8.84 -18.10 -4.48
C TRP A 176 10.20 -18.79 -4.37
N ASP A 177 10.29 -19.95 -3.72
CA ASP A 177 11.53 -20.75 -3.70
C ASP A 177 11.96 -21.17 -5.10
N ALA A 178 11.02 -21.66 -5.92
CA ALA A 178 11.30 -21.95 -7.33
C ALA A 178 11.79 -20.69 -8.08
N GLY A 179 11.26 -19.52 -7.75
CA GLY A 179 11.70 -18.24 -8.32
C GLY A 179 13.10 -17.84 -7.88
N ILE A 180 13.44 -18.02 -6.60
CA ILE A 180 14.75 -17.71 -6.04
C ILE A 180 15.85 -18.52 -6.71
N ILE A 181 15.64 -19.83 -6.94
CA ILE A 181 16.62 -20.71 -7.59
C ILE A 181 17.04 -20.16 -8.97
N ASN A 182 16.11 -19.58 -9.71
CA ASN A 182 16.36 -19.07 -11.06
C ASN A 182 16.72 -17.56 -11.08
N ASN A 183 16.49 -16.83 -9.98
CA ASN A 183 16.67 -15.38 -9.90
C ASN A 183 17.44 -14.99 -8.63
N ILE A 184 18.57 -15.67 -8.37
CA ILE A 184 19.32 -15.56 -7.12
C ILE A 184 19.80 -14.13 -6.78
N TYR A 185 19.92 -13.27 -7.80
CA TYR A 185 20.39 -11.87 -7.71
C TYR A 185 19.26 -10.84 -7.59
N ASP A 186 18.00 -11.26 -7.65
CA ASP A 186 16.84 -10.38 -7.49
C ASP A 186 16.27 -10.49 -6.06
N TYR A 187 16.59 -9.50 -5.24
CA TYR A 187 16.17 -9.41 -3.84
C TYR A 187 14.63 -9.45 -3.70
N SER A 188 13.90 -9.05 -4.75
CA SER A 188 12.45 -8.95 -4.71
C SER A 188 11.78 -10.31 -4.58
N PHE A 189 12.41 -11.41 -5.02
CA PHE A 189 11.90 -12.77 -4.79
C PHE A 189 12.01 -13.18 -3.32
N TYR A 190 13.14 -12.89 -2.68
CA TYR A 190 13.35 -13.15 -1.25
C TYR A 190 12.37 -12.36 -0.39
N ILE A 191 12.18 -11.06 -0.66
CA ILE A 191 11.23 -10.23 0.09
C ILE A 191 9.80 -10.77 -0.03
N GLN A 192 9.41 -11.25 -1.21
CA GLN A 192 8.07 -11.79 -1.44
C GLN A 192 7.89 -13.16 -0.75
N LYS A 193 8.92 -14.02 -0.73
CA LYS A 193 8.92 -15.24 0.10
C LYS A 193 8.77 -14.91 1.58
N VAL A 194 9.55 -13.95 2.09
CA VAL A 194 9.48 -13.50 3.48
C VAL A 194 8.08 -13.02 3.83
N GLN A 195 7.42 -12.23 2.98
CA GLN A 195 6.04 -11.80 3.22
C GLN A 195 5.05 -12.95 3.33
N ALA A 196 5.24 -14.03 2.55
CA ALA A 196 4.41 -15.23 2.65
C ALA A 196 4.68 -15.99 3.96
N LEU A 197 5.94 -16.16 4.34
CA LEU A 197 6.33 -16.82 5.59
C LEU A 197 5.92 -16.01 6.84
N GLU A 198 5.91 -14.68 6.77
CA GLU A 198 5.39 -13.81 7.83
C GLU A 198 3.91 -14.10 8.14
N LYS A 199 3.12 -14.52 7.13
CA LYS A 199 1.72 -14.93 7.32
C LYS A 199 1.57 -16.27 8.01
N LEU A 200 2.57 -17.15 7.87
CA LEU A 200 2.65 -18.44 8.55
C LEU A 200 3.25 -18.33 9.97
N GLY A 201 3.94 -17.23 10.29
CA GLY A 201 4.67 -17.08 11.56
C GLY A 201 5.96 -17.89 11.65
N GLU A 202 6.46 -18.42 10.53
CA GLU A 202 7.65 -19.29 10.46
C GLU A 202 8.95 -18.47 10.46
N TYR A 203 9.25 -17.85 11.60
CA TYR A 203 10.34 -16.87 11.71
C TYR A 203 11.75 -17.43 11.44
N ASN A 204 11.99 -18.72 11.71
CA ASN A 204 13.30 -19.33 11.43
C ASN A 204 13.57 -19.44 9.93
N GLU A 205 12.59 -19.91 9.15
CA GLU A 205 12.69 -19.98 7.68
C GLU A 205 12.82 -18.58 7.06
N ILE A 206 12.21 -17.55 7.67
CA ILE A 206 12.39 -16.16 7.24
C ILE A 206 13.85 -15.74 7.35
N LEU A 207 14.49 -16.03 8.49
CA LEU A 207 15.89 -15.66 8.72
C LEU A 207 16.82 -16.39 7.74
N GLU A 208 16.60 -17.69 7.52
CA GLU A 208 17.35 -18.47 6.52
C GLU A 208 17.19 -17.90 5.11
N CYS A 209 15.96 -17.57 4.71
CA CYS A 209 15.66 -16.94 3.42
C CYS A 209 16.40 -15.60 3.26
N LEU A 210 16.38 -14.76 4.29
CA LEU A 210 17.09 -13.47 4.27
C LEU A 210 18.61 -13.66 4.20
N ASP A 211 19.16 -14.62 4.94
CA ASP A 211 20.60 -14.92 4.92
C ASP A 211 21.06 -15.47 3.58
N LEU A 212 20.23 -16.28 2.91
CA LEU A 212 20.48 -16.70 1.53
C LEU A 212 20.49 -15.50 0.57
N GLY A 213 19.52 -14.60 0.69
CA GLY A 213 19.46 -13.39 -0.13
C GLY A 213 20.69 -12.50 0.10
N LEU A 214 21.13 -12.34 1.34
CA LEU A 214 22.27 -11.51 1.69
C LEU A 214 23.57 -11.98 1.03
N LYS A 215 23.75 -13.27 0.77
CA LYS A 215 24.98 -13.79 0.12
C LYS A 215 25.14 -13.37 -1.34
N ASN A 216 24.04 -13.25 -2.07
CA ASN A 216 24.07 -13.19 -3.53
C ASN A 216 23.65 -11.83 -4.11
N ASN A 217 22.93 -10.99 -3.37
CA ASN A 217 22.29 -9.80 -3.93
C ASN A 217 23.17 -8.54 -3.92
N LYS A 218 22.99 -7.64 -4.90
CA LYS A 218 23.63 -6.31 -4.91
C LYS A 218 22.93 -5.32 -3.94
N TYR A 219 21.64 -5.50 -3.72
CA TYR A 219 20.80 -4.64 -2.88
C TYR A 219 20.64 -5.19 -1.45
N GLN A 220 21.77 -5.59 -0.84
CA GLN A 220 21.79 -6.19 0.51
C GLN A 220 21.18 -5.28 1.58
N TYR A 221 21.25 -3.95 1.42
CA TYR A 221 20.67 -3.02 2.39
C TYR A 221 19.16 -3.24 2.59
N ILE A 222 18.42 -3.63 1.54
CA ILE A 222 16.97 -3.91 1.63
C ILE A 222 16.74 -5.16 2.46
N LEU A 223 17.58 -6.18 2.27
CA LEU A 223 17.49 -7.45 3.00
C LEU A 223 17.91 -7.28 4.46
N TYR A 224 18.95 -6.51 4.75
CA TYR A 224 19.33 -6.14 6.12
C TYR A 224 18.23 -5.34 6.82
N LYS A 225 17.63 -4.35 6.13
CA LYS A 225 16.47 -3.61 6.64
C LYS A 225 15.34 -4.58 7.01
N LYS A 226 14.98 -5.47 6.08
CA LYS A 226 13.90 -6.44 6.31
C LYS A 226 14.24 -7.42 7.44
N LYS A 227 15.50 -7.84 7.57
CA LYS A 227 15.96 -8.68 8.68
C LYS A 227 15.81 -7.97 10.03
N GLY A 228 16.14 -6.69 10.11
CA GLY A 228 15.87 -5.85 11.30
C GLY A 228 14.39 -5.82 11.67
N GLU A 229 13.51 -5.56 10.69
CA GLU A 229 12.04 -5.55 10.91
C GLU A 229 11.52 -6.90 11.45
N ILE A 230 12.06 -8.01 10.95
CA ILE A 230 11.68 -9.36 11.42
C ILE A 230 12.19 -9.62 12.83
N LEU A 231 13.43 -9.26 13.13
CA LEU A 231 14.02 -9.41 14.45
C LEU A 231 13.27 -8.58 15.51
N GLU A 232 12.75 -7.40 15.15
CA GLU A 232 11.83 -6.63 15.97
C GLU A 232 10.57 -7.42 16.32
N LYS A 233 9.92 -8.04 15.33
CA LYS A 233 8.72 -8.87 15.55
C LYS A 233 8.99 -10.09 16.41
N MET A 234 10.20 -10.65 16.33
CA MET A 234 10.65 -11.77 17.15
C MET A 234 11.06 -11.35 18.58
N GLY A 235 11.17 -10.06 18.87
CA GLY A 235 11.68 -9.55 20.15
C GLY A 235 13.18 -9.78 20.37
N LYS A 236 13.96 -10.10 19.32
CA LYS A 236 15.41 -10.35 19.41
C LYS A 236 16.19 -9.03 19.40
N GLN A 237 16.18 -8.33 20.53
CA GLN A 237 16.64 -6.94 20.63
C GLN A 237 18.10 -6.70 20.22
N GLN A 238 18.99 -7.65 20.50
CA GLN A 238 20.43 -7.46 20.36
C GLN A 238 20.89 -7.29 18.91
N GLU A 239 20.26 -7.96 17.94
CA GLU A 239 20.70 -7.99 16.54
C GLU A 239 20.02 -6.92 15.66
N ILE A 240 18.98 -6.24 16.15
CA ILE A 240 18.17 -5.30 15.35
C ILE A 240 19.02 -4.12 14.89
N ILE A 241 19.70 -3.48 15.83
CA ILE A 241 20.52 -2.28 15.59
C ILE A 241 21.67 -2.61 14.63
N ASP A 242 22.35 -3.75 14.84
CA ASP A 242 23.42 -4.22 13.96
C ASP A 242 22.96 -4.41 12.51
N ASN A 243 21.75 -4.93 12.29
CA ASN A 243 21.21 -5.10 10.94
C ASN A 243 20.90 -3.75 10.28
N TYR A 244 20.33 -2.79 11.02
CA TYR A 244 20.14 -1.45 10.49
C TYR A 244 21.46 -0.71 10.24
N ASP A 245 22.47 -0.89 11.08
CA ASP A 245 23.81 -0.33 10.87
C ASP A 245 24.48 -0.90 9.63
N LYS A 246 24.40 -2.21 9.42
CA LYS A 246 24.85 -2.83 8.17
C LYS A 246 24.09 -2.27 6.98
N ALA A 247 22.77 -2.12 7.05
CA ALA A 247 21.97 -1.53 5.99
C ALA A 247 22.38 -0.07 5.66
N ILE A 248 22.58 0.78 6.68
CA ILE A 248 23.01 2.17 6.54
C ILE A 248 24.43 2.26 5.95
N SER A 249 25.33 1.36 6.36
CA SER A 249 26.70 1.32 5.85
C SER A 249 26.76 1.03 4.35
N LEU A 250 25.83 0.23 3.85
CA LEU A 250 25.71 -0.13 2.44
C LEU A 250 24.99 0.94 1.62
N MET A 251 23.91 1.51 2.16
CA MET A 251 23.17 2.59 1.51
C MET A 251 22.59 3.55 2.54
N LYS A 252 22.93 4.84 2.39
CA LYS A 252 22.39 5.92 3.22
C LYS A 252 20.98 6.30 2.75
N HIS A 253 20.01 5.42 2.94
CA HIS A 253 18.62 5.64 2.54
C HIS A 253 17.77 6.19 3.70
N PRO A 254 16.93 7.22 3.45
CA PRO A 254 16.04 7.84 4.42
C PRO A 254 15.36 6.92 5.41
N ALA A 255 14.52 6.02 4.89
CA ALA A 255 13.72 5.09 5.66
C ALA A 255 14.52 4.23 6.65
N ILE A 256 15.79 3.89 6.37
CA ILE A 256 16.58 3.00 7.24
C ILE A 256 16.99 3.71 8.53
N TYR A 257 17.31 5.01 8.45
CA TYR A 257 17.61 5.79 9.65
C TYR A 257 16.38 5.94 10.54
N GLU A 258 15.20 6.09 9.92
CA GLU A 258 13.93 6.18 10.66
C GLU A 258 13.65 4.87 11.40
N GLU A 259 13.80 3.71 10.74
CA GLU A 259 13.63 2.42 11.42
C GLU A 259 14.63 2.23 12.55
N LYS A 260 15.93 2.56 12.34
CA LYS A 260 16.93 2.43 13.40
C LYS A 260 16.60 3.30 14.61
N ALA A 261 16.21 4.55 14.38
CA ALA A 261 15.83 5.46 15.45
C ALA A 261 14.57 4.96 16.18
N ASN A 262 13.56 4.49 15.46
CA ASN A 262 12.37 3.87 16.05
C ASN A 262 12.72 2.64 16.90
N ALA A 263 13.65 1.80 16.43
CA ALA A 263 14.12 0.65 17.17
C ALA A 263 14.83 1.05 18.47
N LEU A 264 15.68 2.08 18.44
CA LEU A 264 16.33 2.61 19.63
C LEU A 264 15.33 3.20 20.64
N ILE A 265 14.30 3.93 20.15
CA ILE A 265 13.20 4.45 20.98
C ILE A 265 12.45 3.31 21.66
N LYS A 266 12.04 2.27 20.91
CA LYS A 266 11.33 1.11 21.47
C LYS A 266 12.15 0.37 22.52
N GLN A 267 13.47 0.33 22.35
CA GLN A 267 14.40 -0.28 23.31
C GLN A 267 14.81 0.67 24.45
N GLN A 268 14.32 1.92 24.46
CA GLN A 268 14.70 2.96 25.43
C GLN A 268 16.21 3.23 25.51
N LYS A 269 16.93 3.01 24.41
CA LYS A 269 18.36 3.25 24.29
C LYS A 269 18.64 4.72 23.98
N TRP A 270 18.30 5.60 24.92
CA TRP A 270 18.29 7.05 24.71
C TRP A 270 19.67 7.63 24.38
N TYR A 271 20.72 7.20 25.07
CA TYR A 271 22.08 7.67 24.81
C TYR A 271 22.59 7.27 23.41
N GLU A 272 22.39 6.01 23.00
CA GLU A 272 22.74 5.54 21.66
C GLU A 272 21.95 6.29 20.57
N LEU A 273 20.68 6.61 20.83
CA LEU A 273 19.84 7.42 19.93
C LEU A 273 20.37 8.85 19.78
N ILE A 274 20.80 9.48 20.87
CA ILE A 274 21.39 10.83 20.84
C ILE A 274 22.66 10.85 19.99
N GLU A 275 23.57 9.90 20.22
CA GLU A 275 24.81 9.77 19.43
C GLU A 275 24.50 9.55 17.95
N PHE A 276 23.57 8.64 17.65
CA PHE A 276 23.14 8.32 16.30
C PHE A 276 22.54 9.54 15.59
N CYS A 277 21.62 10.27 16.24
CA CYS A 277 21.01 11.46 15.66
C CYS A 277 22.02 12.58 15.45
N ASN A 278 22.88 12.87 16.43
CA ASN A 278 23.89 13.92 16.31
C ASN A 278 24.87 13.66 15.16
N SER A 279 25.25 12.41 14.94
CA SER A 279 26.16 12.01 13.86
C SER A 279 25.52 12.08 12.47
N ASN A 280 24.19 12.14 12.38
CA ASN A 280 23.45 11.99 11.12
C ASN A 280 22.47 13.12 10.80
N LYS A 281 22.21 14.04 11.74
CA LYS A 281 21.25 15.15 11.57
C LYS A 281 21.57 16.05 10.38
N SER A 282 22.84 16.24 10.02
CA SER A 282 23.26 17.10 8.90
C SER A 282 22.92 16.59 7.49
N LYS A 283 22.37 15.38 7.34
CA LYS A 283 22.03 14.80 6.03
C LYS A 283 20.60 15.19 5.64
N GLU A 284 20.47 16.02 4.61
CA GLU A 284 19.25 16.79 4.27
C GLU A 284 17.95 15.96 4.17
N SER A 285 18.00 14.72 3.66
CA SER A 285 16.77 13.96 3.39
C SER A 285 16.02 13.45 4.63
N ASN A 286 16.65 13.43 5.81
CA ASN A 286 16.08 12.87 7.07
C ASN A 286 16.12 13.81 8.26
N TYR A 287 16.64 15.01 8.03
CA TYR A 287 17.01 15.93 9.10
C TYR A 287 15.88 16.10 10.13
N PHE A 288 14.63 16.32 9.67
CA PHE A 288 13.54 16.68 10.57
C PHE A 288 13.15 15.52 11.49
N PHE A 289 13.08 14.30 10.94
CA PHE A 289 12.78 13.11 11.73
C PHE A 289 13.86 12.87 12.80
N LEU A 290 15.14 12.92 12.42
CA LEU A 290 16.24 12.69 13.36
C LEU A 290 16.34 13.77 14.44
N VAL A 291 16.08 15.04 14.10
CA VAL A 291 16.02 16.13 15.10
C VAL A 291 14.86 15.92 16.06
N LYS A 292 13.70 15.50 15.56
CA LYS A 292 12.54 15.17 16.41
C LYS A 292 12.87 14.01 17.37
N SER A 293 13.47 12.93 16.86
CA SER A 293 13.90 11.80 17.69
C SER A 293 14.98 12.18 18.71
N LEU A 294 15.90 13.08 18.36
CA LEU A 294 16.92 13.61 19.27
C LEU A 294 16.28 14.39 20.42
N ILE A 295 15.37 15.32 20.13
CA ILE A 295 14.66 16.10 21.14
C ILE A 295 13.83 15.20 22.05
N GLN A 296 13.19 14.16 21.48
CA GLN A 296 12.47 13.16 22.27
C GLN A 296 13.42 12.46 23.25
N ALA A 297 14.57 11.97 22.77
CA ALA A 297 15.54 11.28 23.61
C ALA A 297 16.08 12.16 24.75
N LEU A 298 16.38 13.43 24.45
CA LEU A 298 16.83 14.40 25.47
C LEU A 298 15.72 14.72 26.47
N SER A 299 14.46 14.77 26.03
CA SER A 299 13.31 15.02 26.92
C SER A 299 13.14 13.92 27.96
N GLU A 300 13.32 12.65 27.56
CA GLU A 300 13.25 11.48 28.44
C GLU A 300 14.43 11.41 29.43
N LEU A 301 15.57 11.99 29.07
CA LEU A 301 16.74 12.12 29.95
C LEU A 301 16.76 13.44 30.75
N GLU A 302 15.69 14.24 30.69
CA GLU A 302 15.55 15.54 31.35
C GLU A 302 16.65 16.57 30.98
N GLY A 303 17.34 16.39 29.85
CA GLY A 303 18.40 17.27 29.36
C GLY A 303 17.88 18.57 28.73
N GLN A 304 17.25 19.44 29.53
CA GLN A 304 16.59 20.65 29.03
C GLN A 304 17.55 21.63 28.35
N GLU A 305 18.77 21.81 28.88
CA GLU A 305 19.77 22.70 28.30
C GLU A 305 20.20 22.24 26.89
N GLU A 306 20.39 20.93 26.71
CA GLU A 306 20.73 20.32 25.42
C GLU A 306 19.58 20.45 24.41
N ILE A 307 18.32 20.32 24.86
CA ILE A 307 17.15 20.56 24.00
C ILE A 307 17.17 21.98 23.47
N ILE A 308 17.42 22.97 24.33
CA ILE A 308 17.50 24.38 23.93
C ILE A 308 18.60 24.59 22.89
N LYS A 309 19.81 24.05 23.12
CA LYS A 309 20.92 24.13 22.16
C LYS A 309 20.54 23.55 20.79
N VAL A 310 19.94 22.36 20.77
CA VAL A 310 19.50 21.70 19.52
C VAL A 310 18.40 22.51 18.83
N CYS A 311 17.45 23.06 19.58
CA CYS A 311 16.41 23.91 19.02
C CYS A 311 16.98 25.20 18.43
N ASP A 312 17.92 25.85 19.12
CA ASP A 312 18.58 27.07 18.65
C ASP A 312 19.37 26.86 17.36
N GLU A 313 20.08 25.73 17.24
CA GLU A 313 20.74 25.31 16.01
C GLU A 313 19.77 25.21 14.82
N HIS A 314 18.47 25.01 15.07
CA HIS A 314 17.48 24.59 14.09
C HIS A 314 16.30 25.56 13.93
N ILE A 315 16.31 26.66 14.68
CA ILE A 315 15.25 27.66 14.74
C ILE A 315 15.05 28.39 13.40
N HIS A 316 16.12 28.52 12.60
CA HIS A 316 16.11 29.15 11.28
C HIS A 316 15.18 28.47 10.26
N ARG A 317 14.77 27.21 10.52
CA ARG A 317 13.84 26.48 9.65
C ARG A 317 12.38 26.86 9.83
N ASN A 318 12.10 27.76 10.78
CA ASN A 318 10.76 28.26 11.08
C ASN A 318 9.74 27.13 11.27
N ASN A 319 10.11 26.14 12.08
CA ASN A 319 9.30 24.95 12.31
C ASN A 319 8.66 24.99 13.71
N MET A 320 7.34 24.91 13.72
CA MET A 320 6.51 24.86 14.92
C MET A 320 7.00 23.88 16.00
N PHE A 321 7.37 22.65 15.63
CA PHE A 321 7.80 21.63 16.58
C PHE A 321 9.05 22.09 17.35
N ILE A 322 9.99 22.74 16.66
CA ILE A 322 11.23 23.25 17.26
C ILE A 322 10.93 24.35 18.29
N TYR A 323 10.06 25.30 17.95
CA TYR A 323 9.65 26.34 18.89
C TYR A 323 8.92 25.77 20.11
N LYS A 324 8.00 24.82 19.90
CA LYS A 324 7.31 24.12 21.00
C LYS A 324 8.30 23.43 21.93
N SER A 325 9.22 22.64 21.37
CA SER A 325 10.20 21.91 22.15
C SER A 325 11.13 22.83 22.93
N LYS A 326 11.55 23.96 22.33
CA LYS A 326 12.36 24.97 23.02
C LYS A 326 11.59 25.62 24.16
N ALA A 327 10.34 26.05 23.92
CA ALA A 327 9.50 26.68 24.92
C ALA A 327 9.27 25.78 26.13
N ASN A 328 8.95 24.50 25.90
CA ASN A 328 8.74 23.54 26.97
C ASN A 328 10.01 23.29 27.80
N ALA A 329 11.18 23.27 27.16
CA ALA A 329 12.45 23.12 27.86
C ALA A 329 12.80 24.36 28.70
N LEU A 330 12.58 25.57 28.16
CA LEU A 330 12.76 26.84 28.87
C LEU A 330 11.81 26.96 30.06
N PHE A 331 10.55 26.58 29.87
CA PHE A 331 9.53 26.58 30.92
C PHE A 331 9.95 25.68 32.09
N LYS A 332 10.41 24.45 31.82
CA LYS A 332 10.91 23.53 32.86
C LYS A 332 12.13 24.04 33.63
N LEU A 333 12.95 24.89 33.00
CA LEU A 333 14.09 25.54 33.65
C LEU A 333 13.72 26.85 34.37
N GLY A 334 12.47 27.30 34.28
CA GLY A 334 11.99 28.55 34.88
C GLY A 334 12.29 29.82 34.05
N PHE A 335 12.79 29.69 32.82
CA PHE A 335 12.96 30.81 31.88
C PHE A 335 11.62 31.16 31.21
N LEU A 336 10.68 31.63 32.03
CA LEU A 336 9.28 31.76 31.66
C LEU A 336 9.06 32.82 30.55
N ASN A 337 9.84 33.90 30.50
CA ASN A 337 9.67 34.96 29.48
C ASN A 337 10.09 34.46 28.10
N GLU A 338 11.25 33.82 28.02
CA GLU A 338 11.79 33.24 26.81
C GLU A 338 10.91 32.09 26.29
N ALA A 339 10.29 31.33 27.21
CA ALA A 339 9.29 30.32 26.85
C ALA A 339 8.05 30.95 26.19
N ILE A 340 7.53 32.05 26.76
CA ILE A 340 6.40 32.81 26.19
C ILE A 340 6.73 33.33 24.78
N GLU A 341 7.91 33.91 24.59
CA GLU A 341 8.35 34.38 23.27
C GLU A 341 8.40 33.24 22.24
N CYS A 342 8.90 32.07 22.63
CA CYS A 342 8.95 30.90 21.75
C CYS A 342 7.54 30.39 21.38
N TRP A 343 6.57 30.39 22.30
CA TRP A 343 5.19 30.04 21.97
C TRP A 343 4.53 31.10 21.08
N ASP A 344 4.83 32.39 21.27
CA ASP A 344 4.35 33.45 20.40
C ASP A 344 4.89 33.31 18.97
N ASP A 345 6.16 32.95 18.80
CA ASP A 345 6.73 32.65 17.49
C ASP A 345 6.09 31.40 16.86
N ALA A 346 5.80 30.36 17.65
CA ALA A 346 5.09 29.18 17.18
C ALA A 346 3.65 29.51 16.72
N LEU A 347 2.95 30.35 17.48
CA LEU A 347 1.60 30.83 17.16
C LEU A 347 1.60 31.70 15.90
N ARG A 348 2.62 32.53 15.66
CA ARG A 348 2.75 33.30 14.41
C ARG A 348 2.79 32.42 13.16
N ILE A 349 3.33 31.20 13.26
CA ILE A 349 3.33 30.22 12.17
C ILE A 349 1.93 29.63 11.97
N ASN A 350 1.27 29.26 13.07
CA ASN A 350 -0.09 28.75 13.05
C ASN A 350 -0.88 29.25 14.26
N ASN A 351 -1.82 30.17 14.02
CA ASN A 351 -2.57 30.85 15.07
C ASN A 351 -3.62 29.99 15.77
N ASN A 352 -3.94 28.78 15.26
CA ASN A 352 -5.05 27.97 15.75
C ASN A 352 -4.61 26.83 16.70
N LEU A 353 -3.80 27.16 17.70
CA LEU A 353 -3.21 26.17 18.61
C LEU A 353 -3.56 26.49 20.05
N GLU A 354 -4.70 25.95 20.46
CA GLU A 354 -5.16 26.03 21.84
C GLU A 354 -4.10 25.56 22.84
N GLU A 355 -3.41 24.44 22.54
CA GLU A 355 -2.35 23.89 23.39
C GLU A 355 -1.28 24.94 23.72
N TYR A 356 -0.81 25.73 22.74
CA TYR A 356 0.28 26.70 22.98
C TYR A 356 -0.23 27.94 23.72
N GLN A 357 -1.49 28.30 23.52
CA GLN A 357 -2.13 29.37 24.29
C GLN A 357 -2.28 28.96 25.76
N ILE A 358 -2.66 27.71 26.04
CA ILE A 358 -2.75 27.17 27.41
C ILE A 358 -1.37 27.17 28.07
N GLU A 359 -0.33 26.67 27.40
CA GLU A 359 1.02 26.62 27.96
C GLU A 359 1.58 28.04 28.21
N LYS A 360 1.34 28.97 27.28
CA LYS A 360 1.65 30.40 27.47
C LYS A 360 0.91 31.00 28.66
N MET A 361 -0.37 30.69 28.81
CA MET A 361 -1.18 31.14 29.95
C MET A 361 -0.65 30.60 31.27
N ASN A 362 -0.24 29.32 31.33
CA ASN A 362 0.37 28.72 32.51
C ASN A 362 1.66 29.44 32.92
N ALA A 363 2.55 29.74 31.96
CA ALA A 363 3.76 30.52 32.25
C ALA A 363 3.47 31.96 32.71
N LEU A 364 2.47 32.62 32.13
CA LEU A 364 2.03 33.94 32.60
C LEU A 364 1.48 33.88 34.03
N LYS A 365 0.75 32.81 34.36
CA LYS A 365 0.23 32.56 35.71
C LYS A 365 1.37 32.37 36.72
N GLU A 366 2.37 31.55 36.39
CA GLU A 366 3.55 31.35 37.26
C GLU A 366 4.36 32.63 37.48
N GLN A 367 4.35 33.56 36.52
CA GLN A 367 4.93 34.90 36.69
C GLN A 367 4.03 35.89 37.46
N HIS A 368 2.86 35.48 37.93
CA HIS A 368 1.82 36.34 38.52
C HIS A 368 1.29 37.44 37.56
N ARG A 369 1.45 37.27 36.25
CA ARG A 369 0.89 38.16 35.20
C ARG A 369 -0.56 37.78 34.90
N TYR A 370 -1.37 37.75 35.95
CA TYR A 370 -2.76 37.32 35.91
C TYR A 370 -3.63 38.06 34.87
N PRO A 371 -3.50 39.39 34.66
CA PRO A 371 -4.31 40.07 33.65
C PRO A 371 -4.11 39.53 32.23
N GLU A 372 -2.88 39.16 31.87
CA GLU A 372 -2.54 38.63 30.56
C GLU A 372 -2.97 37.17 30.42
N ALA A 373 -2.78 36.36 31.47
CA ALA A 373 -3.30 34.99 31.51
C ALA A 373 -4.84 34.97 31.33
N LEU A 374 -5.56 35.87 32.02
CA LEU A 374 -7.03 36.01 31.88
C LEU A 374 -7.47 36.44 30.49
N GLN A 375 -6.68 37.25 29.78
CA GLN A 375 -6.96 37.60 28.39
C GLN A 375 -6.94 36.37 27.49
N ILE A 376 -5.97 35.47 27.69
CA ILE A 376 -5.91 34.20 26.96
C ILE A 376 -7.12 33.32 27.29
N CYS A 377 -7.49 33.16 28.57
CA CYS A 377 -8.71 32.42 28.93
C CYS A 377 -9.95 32.97 28.22
N ASN A 378 -10.13 34.30 28.25
CA ASN A 378 -11.27 34.94 27.60
C ASN A 378 -11.26 34.77 26.07
N TYR A 379 -10.08 34.75 25.46
CA TYR A 379 -9.91 34.49 24.04
C TYR A 379 -10.28 33.04 23.69
N LEU A 380 -9.77 32.05 24.43
CA LEU A 380 -10.07 30.63 24.23
C LEU A 380 -11.56 30.32 24.45
N ILE A 381 -12.17 30.88 25.49
CA ILE A 381 -13.62 30.73 25.76
C ILE A 381 -14.48 31.26 24.59
N ARG A 382 -14.08 32.37 23.97
CA ARG A 382 -14.81 32.98 22.84
C ARG A 382 -14.72 32.17 21.55
N LEU A 383 -13.65 31.40 21.37
CA LEU A 383 -13.47 30.59 20.16
C LEU A 383 -14.29 29.28 20.19
N GLU A 384 -15.00 28.99 21.29
CA GLU A 384 -15.76 27.75 21.49
C GLU A 384 -14.93 26.48 21.23
N LEU A 385 -13.62 26.56 21.46
CA LEU A 385 -12.72 25.42 21.34
C LEU A 385 -13.05 24.42 22.46
N ASN A 386 -12.84 23.14 22.17
CA ASN A 386 -13.34 22.03 22.99
C ASN A 386 -12.93 22.20 24.46
N ASN A 387 -13.91 22.09 25.36
CA ASN A 387 -13.78 22.18 26.81
C ASN A 387 -13.88 23.60 27.42
N GLN A 388 -14.92 24.37 27.06
CA GLN A 388 -15.28 25.64 27.73
C GLN A 388 -15.29 25.53 29.26
N GLN A 389 -15.70 24.39 29.81
CA GLN A 389 -15.70 24.13 31.25
C GLN A 389 -14.28 24.10 31.84
N GLU A 390 -13.32 23.51 31.13
CA GLU A 390 -11.91 23.48 31.53
C GLU A 390 -11.30 24.88 31.49
N MET A 391 -11.56 25.66 30.42
CA MET A 391 -11.11 27.05 30.34
C MET A 391 -11.73 27.95 31.41
N GLN A 392 -12.99 27.69 31.80
CA GLN A 392 -13.65 28.39 32.90
C GLN A 392 -13.06 28.01 34.26
N ASN A 393 -12.64 26.76 34.45
CA ASN A 393 -11.95 26.33 35.67
C ASN A 393 -10.55 26.96 35.75
N LEU A 394 -9.78 26.96 34.66
CA LEU A 394 -8.46 27.61 34.62
C LEU A 394 -8.56 29.11 34.89
N LYS A 395 -9.61 29.76 34.37
CA LYS A 395 -9.92 31.17 34.67
C LYS A 395 -10.27 31.37 36.15
N LEU A 396 -11.01 30.45 36.77
CA LEU A 396 -11.32 30.46 38.19
C LEU A 396 -10.03 30.37 39.03
N ASP A 397 -9.17 29.40 38.72
CA ASP A 397 -7.90 29.17 39.41
C ASP A 397 -7.01 30.43 39.39
N ILE A 398 -6.88 31.08 38.22
CA ILE A 398 -6.12 32.34 38.09
C ILE A 398 -6.72 33.46 38.96
N LEU A 399 -8.05 33.60 39.01
CA LEU A 399 -8.72 34.62 39.82
C LEU A 399 -8.59 34.37 41.33
N GLU A 400 -8.57 33.10 41.74
CA GLU A 400 -8.34 32.68 43.12
C GLU A 400 -6.88 32.96 43.53
N GLU A 401 -5.90 32.61 42.69
CA GLU A 401 -4.48 32.91 42.91
C GLU A 401 -4.18 34.42 42.89
N GLN A 402 -4.95 35.21 42.12
CA GLN A 402 -4.91 36.67 42.14
C GLN A 402 -5.56 37.27 43.40
N GLY A 403 -6.32 36.50 44.18
CA GLY A 403 -7.08 36.96 45.35
C GLY A 403 -8.38 37.72 45.01
N ASN A 404 -8.86 37.64 43.76
CA ASN A 404 -10.11 38.25 43.32
C ASN A 404 -11.31 37.32 43.55
N PHE A 405 -11.59 37.06 44.83
CA PHE A 405 -12.64 36.13 45.26
C PHE A 405 -14.05 36.52 44.79
N ARG A 406 -14.30 37.80 44.49
CA ARG A 406 -15.63 38.27 44.03
C ARG A 406 -15.95 37.81 42.61
N GLU A 407 -14.98 37.87 41.71
CA GLU A 407 -15.17 37.37 40.34
C GLU A 407 -15.07 35.86 40.28
N ALA A 408 -14.19 35.24 41.05
CA ALA A 408 -14.13 33.78 41.21
C ALA A 408 -15.47 33.19 41.66
N LEU A 409 -16.13 33.78 42.69
CA LEU A 409 -17.46 33.34 43.14
C LEU A 409 -18.55 33.47 42.08
N LYS A 410 -18.47 34.45 41.17
CA LYS A 410 -19.43 34.60 40.08
C LYS A 410 -19.27 33.48 39.04
N ILE A 411 -18.03 33.15 38.69
CA ILE A 411 -17.71 32.08 37.74
C ILE A 411 -18.07 30.71 38.35
N SER A 412 -17.72 30.47 39.61
CA SER A 412 -18.07 29.23 40.33
C SER A 412 -19.58 28.94 40.34
N ARG A 413 -20.42 29.94 40.62
CA ARG A 413 -21.89 29.82 40.56
C ARG A 413 -22.42 29.55 39.15
N MET A 414 -21.77 30.12 38.14
CA MET A 414 -22.12 29.90 36.73
C MET A 414 -21.79 28.46 36.32
N ASN A 415 -20.62 27.94 36.71
CA ASN A 415 -20.19 26.56 36.46
C ASN A 415 -21.11 25.53 37.18
N GLU A 416 -21.53 25.80 38.42
CA GLU A 416 -22.48 24.94 39.14
C GLU A 416 -23.87 24.90 38.48
N SER A 417 -24.33 26.02 37.93
CA SER A 417 -25.61 26.10 37.23
C SER A 417 -25.61 25.26 35.94
N ILE A 418 -24.50 25.27 35.19
CA ILE A 418 -24.31 24.49 33.96
C ILE A 418 -24.25 22.98 34.26
N ARG A 419 -23.55 22.58 35.34
CA ARG A 419 -23.53 21.17 35.79
C ARG A 419 -24.91 20.67 36.18
N LYS A 420 -25.73 21.47 36.88
CA LYS A 420 -27.08 21.06 37.31
C LYS A 420 -28.04 20.85 36.13
N THR A 421 -27.91 21.62 35.04
CA THR A 421 -28.73 21.43 33.83
C THR A 421 -28.35 20.18 33.04
N LEU A 422 -27.06 19.85 32.91
CA LEU A 422 -26.60 18.64 32.20
C LEU A 422 -27.00 17.32 32.90
N TYR A 423 -27.07 17.30 34.24
CA TYR A 423 -27.53 16.12 35.00
C TYR A 423 -29.05 15.94 35.04
N GLN A 424 -29.83 16.91 34.55
CA GLN A 424 -31.28 16.79 34.41
C GLN A 424 -31.72 16.29 33.02
N GLU A 425 -30.77 16.15 32.07
CA GLU A 425 -31.01 15.67 30.71
C GLU A 425 -30.47 14.24 30.45
N ILE A 426 -29.99 13.53 31.48
CA ILE A 426 -29.71 12.07 31.48
C ILE A 426 -30.77 11.40 32.34
#